data_AF-A0A0M2NLH0-F1
#
_entry.id   AF-A0A0M2NLH0-F1
#
_cell.length_a   1.000
_cell.length_b   1.000
_cell.length_c   1.000
_cell.angle_alpha   90.00
_cell.angle_beta   90.00
_cell.angle_gamma   90.00
#
_symmetry.space_group_name_H-M   'P 1'
#
loop_
_entity.id
_entity.type
_entity.pdbx_description
1 polymer ?
#
loop_
_entity_poly.entity_id
_entity_poly.type
_entity_poly.pdbx_seq_one_letter_code
_entity_poly.pdbx_strand_id
1 'polypeptide(L)' 'MKEYDSVLAMKDYGKIVIKLDKIMDDQNITRNKLASLTDVRFEVIDRLYRGNLERIDLDILARVCFVLKCEVKDILEFVK' A
#
# COMPACT_ATOMS: atom_id res chain seq x y z
N MET A 1 5.64 11.61 -36.23
CA MET A 1 4.44 11.35 -35.39
C MET A 1 3.79 12.71 -35.18
N LYS A 2 2.51 12.90 -35.51
CA LYS A 2 1.87 14.22 -35.33
C LYS A 2 1.50 14.39 -33.85
N GLU A 3 1.99 15.46 -33.23
CA GLU A 3 1.49 15.94 -31.94
C GLU A 3 0.18 16.71 -32.18
N TYR A 4 -0.80 16.48 -31.29
CA TYR A 4 -2.10 17.15 -31.32
C TYR A 4 -2.18 18.11 -30.15
N ASP A 5 -2.75 19.30 -30.37
CA ASP A 5 -3.01 20.25 -29.30
C ASP A 5 -4.14 19.75 -28.39
N SER A 6 -3.90 19.76 -27.07
CA SER A 6 -4.89 19.45 -26.04
C SER A 6 -5.31 20.72 -25.31
N VAL A 7 -6.62 20.95 -25.15
CA VAL A 7 -7.15 22.03 -24.28
C VAL A 7 -7.02 21.66 -22.79
N LEU A 8 -6.86 20.36 -22.48
CA LEU A 8 -6.71 19.84 -21.12
C LEU A 8 -5.23 19.74 -20.74
N ALA A 9 -4.85 20.36 -19.62
CA ALA A 9 -3.55 20.21 -19.00
C ALA A 9 -3.60 19.13 -17.90
N MET A 10 -2.75 18.11 -18.02
CA MET A 10 -2.51 17.16 -16.93
C MET A 10 -1.78 17.89 -15.80
N LYS A 11 -2.36 17.92 -14.60
CA LYS A 11 -1.68 18.39 -13.39
C LYS A 11 -1.15 17.19 -12.63
N ASP A 12 0.11 17.24 -12.24
CA ASP A 12 0.62 16.33 -11.22
C ASP A 12 0.02 16.74 -9.87
N TYR A 13 -0.81 15.85 -9.32
CA TYR A 13 -1.50 16.04 -8.04
C TYR A 13 -0.92 15.14 -6.93
N GLY A 14 0.21 14.46 -7.19
CA GLY A 14 0.82 13.51 -6.26
C GLY A 14 0.17 12.13 -6.28
N LYS A 15 0.56 11.28 -5.34
CA LYS A 15 0.11 9.88 -5.22
C LYS A 15 0.11 9.40 -3.77
N ILE A 16 -0.66 8.35 -3.50
CA ILE A 16 -0.56 7.60 -2.26
C ILE A 16 0.49 6.50 -2.43
N VAL A 17 1.40 6.38 -1.48
CA VAL A 17 2.38 5.30 -1.40
C VAL A 17 2.13 4.46 -0.15
N ILE A 18 2.50 3.19 -0.23
CA ILE A 18 2.35 2.20 0.86
C ILE A 18 3.73 1.92 1.46
N LYS A 19 3.82 1.94 2.79
CA LYS A 19 5.06 1.75 3.58
C LYS A 19 4.96 0.57 4.54
N LEU A 20 4.33 -0.52 4.08
CA LEU A 20 4.13 -1.70 4.92
C LEU A 20 5.47 -2.40 5.25
N ASP A 21 6.44 -2.33 4.33
CA ASP A 21 7.80 -2.84 4.50
C ASP A 21 8.44 -2.37 5.80
N LYS A 22 8.44 -1.05 6.06
CA LYS A 22 9.06 -0.46 7.23
C LYS A 22 8.48 -0.99 8.54
N ILE A 23 7.16 -1.05 8.64
CA ILE A 23 6.47 -1.53 9.85
C ILE A 23 6.77 -3.01 10.08
N MET A 24 6.75 -3.81 9.01
CA MET A 24 7.00 -5.25 9.11
C MET A 24 8.45 -5.55 9.49
N ASP A 25 9.40 -4.81 8.92
CA ASP A 25 10.83 -4.96 9.20
C ASP A 25 11.14 -4.51 10.64
N ASP A 26 10.58 -3.40 11.11
CA ASP A 26 10.72 -2.90 12.50
C ASP A 26 10.14 -3.89 13.53
N GLN A 27 9.04 -4.57 13.20
CA GLN A 27 8.41 -5.57 14.07
C GLN A 27 8.95 -6.99 13.87
N ASN A 28 9.89 -7.18 12.93
CA ASN A 28 10.46 -8.48 12.57
C ASN A 28 9.40 -9.55 12.20
N ILE A 29 8.32 -9.13 11.54
CA ILE A 29 7.23 -9.99 11.09
C ILE A 29 7.41 -10.33 9.61
N THR A 30 7.42 -11.61 9.29
CA THR A 30 7.51 -12.06 7.89
C THR A 30 6.18 -11.89 7.15
N ARG A 31 6.24 -11.72 5.82
CA ARG A 31 5.06 -11.67 4.94
C ARG A 31 4.15 -12.88 5.08
N ASN A 32 4.74 -14.08 5.18
CA ASN A 32 4.00 -15.32 5.43
C ASN A 32 3.26 -15.30 6.76
N LYS A 33 3.92 -14.81 7.82
CA LYS A 33 3.30 -14.72 9.14
C LYS A 33 2.14 -13.73 9.13
N LEU A 34 2.32 -12.56 8.51
CA LEU A 34 1.25 -11.57 8.38
C LEU A 34 0.06 -12.14 7.60
N ALA A 35 0.30 -12.77 6.45
CA ALA A 35 -0.76 -13.42 5.65
C ALA A 35 -1.59 -14.42 6.46
N SER A 36 -0.93 -15.25 7.27
CA SER A 36 -1.59 -16.19 8.15
C SER A 36 -2.39 -15.52 9.27
N LEU A 37 -1.85 -14.47 9.91
CA LEU A 37 -2.52 -13.76 11.01
C LEU A 37 -3.69 -12.92 10.53
N THR A 38 -3.55 -12.29 9.36
CA THR A 38 -4.60 -11.49 8.76
C THR A 38 -5.56 -12.34 7.95
N ASP A 39 -5.37 -13.66 7.78
CA ASP A 39 -6.14 -14.51 6.86
C ASP A 39 -6.41 -13.82 5.50
N VAL A 40 -5.30 -13.32 4.92
CA VAL A 40 -5.24 -12.70 3.60
C VAL A 40 -4.27 -13.52 2.76
N ARG A 41 -4.59 -13.71 1.47
CA ARG A 41 -3.71 -14.44 0.55
C ARG A 41 -2.31 -13.83 0.53
N PHE A 42 -1.29 -14.69 0.60
CA PHE A 42 0.12 -14.27 0.61
C PHE A 42 0.45 -13.28 -0.51
N GLU A 43 -0.04 -13.50 -1.72
CA GLU A 43 0.21 -12.61 -2.86
C GLU A 43 -0.27 -11.18 -2.61
N VAL A 44 -1.38 -11.00 -1.89
CA VAL A 44 -1.89 -9.66 -1.55
C VAL A 44 -0.97 -8.99 -0.53
N ILE A 45 -0.52 -9.73 0.49
CA ILE A 45 0.46 -9.22 1.47
C ILE A 45 1.81 -8.92 0.80
N ASP A 46 2.29 -9.76 -0.12
CA ASP A 46 3.55 -9.51 -0.83
C ASP A 46 3.48 -8.27 -1.70
N ARG A 47 2.35 -8.05 -2.40
CA ARG A 47 2.13 -6.82 -3.16
C ARG A 47 2.01 -5.58 -2.25
N LEU A 48 1.33 -5.69 -1.11
CA LEU A 48 1.23 -4.64 -0.10
C LEU A 48 2.62 -4.26 0.45
N TYR A 49 3.43 -5.26 0.79
CA TYR A 49 4.80 -5.07 1.26
C TYR A 49 5.65 -4.34 0.21
N ARG A 50 5.55 -4.72 -1.07
CA ARG A 50 6.30 -4.07 -2.15
C ARG A 50 5.78 -2.67 -2.53
N GLY A 51 4.61 -2.28 -2.03
CA GLY A 51 3.93 -1.04 -2.41
C GLY A 51 3.41 -1.00 -3.85
N ASN A 52 3.27 -2.14 -4.51
CA ASN A 52 2.88 -2.25 -5.92
C ASN A 52 1.37 -2.48 -6.08
N LEU A 53 0.56 -1.53 -5.61
CA LEU A 53 -0.91 -1.56 -5.80
C LEU A 53 -1.44 -0.19 -6.19
N GLU A 54 -2.43 -0.17 -7.07
CA GLU A 54 -3.26 1.01 -7.34
C GLU A 54 -4.49 1.08 -6.44
N ARG A 55 -4.89 -0.06 -5.85
CA ARG A 55 -6.09 -0.20 -5.03
C ARG A 55 -5.82 -1.13 -3.86
N ILE A 56 -6.37 -0.77 -2.71
CA ILE A 56 -6.33 -1.57 -1.49
C ILE A 56 -7.76 -1.75 -0.99
N ASP A 57 -8.07 -2.97 -0.56
CA ASP A 57 -9.32 -3.25 0.12
C ASP A 57 -9.27 -2.74 1.57
N LEU A 58 -10.31 -2.03 2.00
CA LEU A 58 -10.36 -1.39 3.32
C LEU A 58 -10.41 -2.41 4.47
N ASP A 59 -11.03 -3.57 4.27
CA ASP A 59 -11.06 -4.65 5.27
C ASP A 59 -9.65 -5.26 5.43
N ILE A 60 -8.94 -5.47 4.31
CA ILE A 60 -7.55 -5.92 4.35
C ILE A 60 -6.67 -4.91 5.11
N LEU A 61 -6.84 -3.62 4.82
CA LEU A 61 -6.10 -2.56 5.53
C LEU A 61 -6.41 -2.56 7.03
N ALA A 62 -7.68 -2.70 7.42
CA ALA A 62 -8.10 -2.75 8.82
C ALA A 62 -7.51 -3.98 9.56
N ARG A 63 -7.53 -5.16 8.91
CA ARG A 63 -6.94 -6.39 9.47
C ARG A 63 -5.43 -6.27 9.64
N VAL A 64 -4.73 -5.68 8.67
CA VAL A 64 -3.29 -5.41 8.77
C VAL A 64 -3.01 -4.43 9.92
N CYS A 65 -3.75 -3.32 10.01
CA CYS A 65 -3.61 -2.36 11.12
C CYS A 65 -3.81 -3.02 12.48
N PHE A 66 -4.83 -3.87 12.60
CA PHE A 66 -5.13 -4.59 13.83
C PHE A 66 -4.01 -5.56 14.23
N VAL A 67 -3.52 -6.38 13.29
CA VAL A 67 -2.45 -7.37 13.55
C VAL A 67 -1.12 -6.70 13.89
N LEU A 68 -0.76 -5.64 13.17
CA LEU A 68 0.49 -4.90 13.37
C LEU A 68 0.39 -3.83 14.46
N LYS A 69 -0.79 -3.65 15.08
CA LYS A 69 -1.06 -2.62 16.10
C LYS A 69 -0.62 -1.22 15.65
N CYS A 70 -0.92 -0.87 14.40
CA CYS A 70 -0.61 0.42 13.80
C CYS A 70 -1.86 1.13 13.31
N GLU A 71 -1.70 2.39 12.94
CA GLU A 71 -2.74 3.20 12.32
C GLU A 71 -2.58 3.21 10.79
N VAL A 72 -3.67 3.56 10.09
CA VAL A 72 -3.69 3.68 8.62
C VAL A 72 -2.60 4.64 8.11
N LYS A 73 -2.34 5.73 8.84
CA LYS A 73 -1.31 6.74 8.50
C LYS A 73 0.12 6.19 8.54
N ASP A 74 0.35 5.09 9.26
CA ASP A 74 1.67 4.46 9.33
C ASP A 74 1.93 3.66 8.05
N ILE A 75 0.86 3.11 7.45
CA ILE A 75 0.91 2.31 6.23
C ILE A 75 0.82 3.19 4.97
N LEU A 76 -0.02 4.22 4.98
CA LEU A 76 -0.31 5.05 3.81
C LEU A 76 0.25 6.47 3.96
N GLU A 77 0.98 6.93 2.94
CA GLU A 77 1.47 8.31 2.88
C GLU A 77 1.09 8.97 1.55
N PHE A 78 0.67 10.23 1.62
CA PHE A 78 0.55 11.08 0.43
C PHE A 78 1.88 11.74 0.10
N VAL A 79 2.36 11.54 -1.13
CA VAL A 79 3.59 12.14 -1.66
C VAL A 79 3.24 13.00 -2.86
N LYS A 80 3.74 14.23 -2.85
CA LYS A 80 3.63 15.18 -3.96
C LYS A 80 4.99 15.43 -4.59
#